data_AF-A0A924TZD9-F1
#
_entry.id   AF-A0A924TZD9-F1
#
_cell.length_a   1.000
_cell.length_b   1.000
_cell.length_c   1.000
_cell.angle_alpha   90.00
_cell.angle_beta   90.00
_cell.angle_gamma   90.00
#
_symmetry.space_group_name_H-M   'P 1'
#
loop_
_entity.id
_entity.type
_entity.pdbx_description
1 polymer ?
#
loop_
_entity_poly.entity_id
_entity_poly.type
_entity_poly.pdbx_seq_one_letter_code
_entity_poly.pdbx_strand_id
1 'polypeptide(L)' 'MLHKRNPQLNKNGELIHLLSIEGLPQPVLRHILDTAGTFLSVNDRDVKKV' A
#
# COMPACT_ATOMS: atom_id res chain seq x y z
N MET A 1 -7.86 -19.32 -15.02
CA MET A 1 -8.23 -18.77 -13.70
C MET A 1 -6.97 -18.14 -13.10
N LEU A 2 -6.84 -16.82 -13.15
CA LEU A 2 -5.65 -16.14 -12.63
C LEU A 2 -5.57 -16.39 -11.12
N HIS A 3 -4.45 -16.96 -10.67
CA HIS A 3 -4.30 -17.50 -9.33
C HIS A 3 -4.58 -16.43 -8.26
N LYS A 4 -5.43 -16.81 -7.29
CA LYS A 4 -5.86 -16.06 -6.10
C LYS A 4 -4.71 -15.93 -5.08
N ARG A 5 -3.53 -15.52 -5.52
CA ARG A 5 -2.33 -15.44 -4.70
C ARG A 5 -2.05 -13.97 -4.43
N ASN A 6 -2.10 -13.58 -3.16
CA ASN A 6 -1.88 -12.20 -2.75
C ASN A 6 -0.44 -11.79 -3.13
N PRO A 7 -0.24 -10.82 -4.03
CA PRO A 7 1.10 -10.41 -4.49
C PRO A 7 1.95 -9.79 -3.37
N GLN A 8 1.33 -9.44 -2.24
CA GLN A 8 2.01 -8.86 -1.09
C GLN A 8 2.52 -9.90 -0.09
N LEU A 9 2.31 -11.20 -0.32
CA LEU A 9 2.75 -12.25 0.60
C LEU A 9 3.82 -13.12 -0.05
N ASN A 10 4.89 -13.41 0.69
CA ASN A 10 5.82 -14.46 0.29
C ASN A 10 5.22 -15.86 0.52
N LYS A 11 6.01 -16.90 0.24
CA LYS A 11 5.59 -18.30 0.40
C LYS A 11 5.24 -18.68 1.85
N ASN A 12 5.73 -17.92 2.83
CA ASN A 12 5.50 -18.14 4.26
C ASN A 12 4.29 -17.34 4.78
N GLY A 13 3.62 -16.53 3.93
CA GLY A 13 2.54 -15.64 4.35
C GLY A 13 3.03 -14.35 5.01
N GLU A 14 4.32 -14.04 4.91
CA GLU A 14 4.88 -12.79 5.42
C GLU A 14 4.69 -11.67 4.40
N LEU A 15 4.39 -10.46 4.90
CA LEU A 15 4.27 -9.27 4.07
C LEU A 15 5.60 -8.95 3.39
N ILE A 16 5.58 -8.94 2.06
CA ILE A 16 6.65 -8.41 1.23
C ILE A 16 6.26 -7.04 0.71
N HIS A 17 7.27 -6.25 0.32
CA HIS A 17 7.03 -4.97 -0.35
C HIS A 17 6.08 -5.16 -1.53
N LEU A 18 5.17 -4.21 -1.73
CA LEU A 18 4.32 -4.18 -2.92
C LEU A 18 5.21 -3.90 -4.14
N LEU A 19 5.57 -4.94 -4.88
CA LEU A 19 6.45 -4.85 -6.05
C LEU A 19 5.70 -4.43 -7.33
N SER A 20 4.38 -4.59 -7.38
CA SER A 20 3.55 -4.25 -8.55
C SER A 20 2.09 -3.97 -8.18
N ILE A 21 1.42 -3.18 -9.03
CA ILE A 21 -0.03 -2.89 -9.00
C ILE A 21 -0.85 -3.84 -9.88
N GLU A 22 -0.18 -4.67 -10.69
CA GLU A 22 -0.85 -5.63 -11.58
C GLU A 22 -1.62 -6.68 -10.78
N GLY A 23 -2.86 -6.97 -11.19
CA GLY A 23 -3.74 -7.92 -10.50
C GLY A 23 -4.48 -7.34 -9.29
N LEU A 24 -4.23 -6.08 -8.91
CA LEU A 24 -5.05 -5.40 -7.91
C LEU A 24 -6.33 -4.83 -8.54
N PRO A 25 -7.50 -5.00 -7.88
CA PRO A 25 -8.71 -4.32 -8.30
C PRO A 25 -8.55 -2.80 -8.23
N GLN A 26 -9.08 -2.09 -9.22
CA GLN A 26 -9.15 -0.62 -9.26
C GLN A 26 -9.62 0.05 -7.94
N PRO A 27 -10.63 -0.45 -7.20
CA PRO A 27 -11.02 0.15 -5.92
C PRO A 27 -9.93 0.08 -4.85
N VAL A 28 -9.09 -0.97 -4.85
CA VAL A 28 -7.97 -1.09 -3.89
C VAL A 28 -6.92 -0.03 -4.17
N LEU A 29 -6.59 0.17 -5.45
CA LEU A 29 -5.62 1.21 -5.86
C LEU A 29 -6.09 2.61 -5.47
N ARG A 30 -7.37 2.91 -5.69
CA ARG A 30 -7.97 4.19 -5.26
C ARG A 30 -7.90 4.36 -3.75
N HIS A 31 -8.26 3.34 -2.98
CA HIS A 31 -8.17 3.39 -1.53
C HIS A 31 -6.73 3.63 -1.01
N ILE A 32 -5.73 3.01 -1.65
CA ILE A 32 -4.30 3.26 -1.33
C ILE A 32 -3.96 4.73 -1.59
N LEU A 33 -4.35 5.28 -2.74
CA LEU A 33 -4.07 6.67 -3.10
C LEU A 33 -4.79 7.68 -2.18
N ASP A 34 -6.06 7.44 -1.88
CA ASP A 34 -6.85 8.27 -0.97
C ASP A 34 -6.21 8.30 0.42
N THR A 35 -5.78 7.14 0.92
CA THR A 35 -5.08 7.00 2.19
C THR A 35 -3.72 7.72 2.16
N ALA A 36 -2.94 7.54 1.10
CA ALA A 36 -1.66 8.22 0.92
C ALA A 36 -1.80 9.75 0.93
N GLY A 37 -2.88 10.28 0.35
CA GLY A 37 -3.20 11.71 0.38
C GLY A 37 -3.30 12.29 1.80
N THR A 38 -3.79 11.50 2.77
CA THR A 38 -3.87 11.94 4.18
C THR A 38 -2.50 12.18 4.81
N PHE A 39 -1.46 11.48 4.34
CA PHE A 39 -0.09 11.64 4.80
C PHE A 39 0.64 12.82 4.13
N LEU A 40 0.13 13.37 3.02
CA LEU A 40 0.77 14.54 2.39
C LEU A 40 0.59 15.81 3.24
N SER A 41 -0.52 15.93 3.96
CA SER A 41 -0.84 17.10 4.78
C SER A 41 0.00 17.22 6.07
N VAL A 42 0.81 16.22 6.43
CA VAL A 42 1.69 16.26 7.62
C VAL A 42 3.09 16.81 7.34
N ASN A 43 3.43 17.15 6.09
CA ASN A 43 4.75 17.67 5.75
C ASN A 43 5.06 19.08 6.31
N ASP A 44 4.07 19.85 6.74
CA ASP A 44 4.26 21.22 7.26
C ASP A 44 4.34 21.31 8.79
N ARG A 45 4.40 20.18 9.49
CA ARG A 45 4.57 20.18 10.95
C ARG A 45 5.98 19.76 11.30
N ASP A 46 6.80 20.75 11.68
CA ASP A 46 8.05 20.54 12.41
C ASP A 46 7.82 19.50 13.51
N VAL A 47 8.39 18.32 13.31
CA VAL A 47 8.37 17.28 14.31
C VAL A 47 9.25 17.78 15.45
N LYS A 48 8.64 18.30 16.52
CA LYS A 48 9.34 18.45 17.78
C LYS A 48 9.76 17.06 18.22
N LYS A 49 11.07 16.80 18.14
CA LYS A 49 11.72 15.62 18.67
C LYS A 49 11.44 15.58 20.17
N VAL A 50 10.66 14.59 20.61
CA VAL A 50 10.52 14.22 22.02
C VAL A 50 11.70 13.36 22.46
#